data_AF-A0A1E5AEJ2-F1
#
_entry.id   AF-A0A1E5AEJ2-F1
#
_cell.length_a   1.000
_cell.length_b   1.000
_cell.length_c   1.000
_cell.angle_alpha   90.00
_cell.angle_beta   90.00
_cell.angle_gamma   90.00
#
_symmetry.space_group_name_H-M   'P 1'
#
loop_
_entity.id
_entity.type
_entity.pdbx_description
1 polymer ?
#
loop_
_entity_poly.entity_id
_entity_poly.type
_entity_poly.pdbx_seq_one_letter_code
_entity_poly.pdbx_strand_id
1 'polypeptide(L)'
;MSEVEDYTALLAYTSNSNYRWNSQVQLGTQTVVTYSFVGSGELDDVADDPYGATSYWSFNNSQRSYFRQALAEYEEISGLIFVEIDSPAMIDVFGYDGGSAAGWANYAWASDYYTGNGDLAIESSSMAPGTYGYETVLHEIGHAVGLEHPHDGDHTLADHLDDQAHTVMTYTYGGYNVTELGELDAEALQHLYGDAEGGQGWNTYVNSSGEVVIKASGRSEIVLATGQDTRVYAFAGNDTVKGREADDVLSGGRGEDHVLGGYGEDTLKGGRGADTLIGGVDEGVYSGRNGENDILYGNGGRDWLYGGNGDDILRGGLGQDYLVGGAGSDVLTGGKHADVFVFVSADYWEQNRITDFGTGSDRIEISGSIPDSFSDLTITQQNGNTLINYYGNHDIELTGYTGELTADDFIFS
;
A
#
# COMPACT_ATOMS: atom_id res chain seq x y z
N MET A 1 -3.48 33.70 2.22
CA MET A 1 -2.17 34.17 2.69
C MET A 1 -2.31 34.92 4.01
N SER A 2 -2.21 34.17 5.11
CA SER A 2 -1.89 34.73 6.42
C SER A 2 -0.39 34.54 6.67
N GLU A 3 0.27 35.56 7.19
CA GLU A 3 1.66 35.44 7.63
C GLU A 3 1.75 34.55 8.89
N VAL A 4 2.72 33.64 8.93
CA VAL A 4 3.01 32.72 10.05
C VAL A 4 4.50 32.77 10.40
N GLU A 5 4.84 32.36 11.62
CA GLU A 5 6.22 32.29 12.12
C GLU A 5 6.65 30.83 12.37
N ASP A 6 5.98 29.86 11.73
CA ASP A 6 6.20 28.44 11.91
C ASP A 6 6.19 27.68 10.56
N TYR A 7 6.47 26.39 10.64
CA TYR A 7 6.59 25.48 9.49
C TYR A 7 5.30 25.32 8.65
N THR A 8 4.16 25.85 9.10
CA THR A 8 2.87 25.65 8.40
C THR A 8 2.83 26.25 7.00
N ALA A 9 3.65 27.28 6.73
CA ALA A 9 3.83 27.86 5.41
C ALA A 9 4.51 26.91 4.39
N LEU A 10 5.06 25.80 4.85
CA LEU A 10 5.74 24.82 3.99
C LEU A 10 4.86 23.61 3.66
N LEU A 11 3.62 23.54 4.14
CA LEU A 11 2.80 22.31 4.08
C LEU A 11 1.88 22.29 2.85
N ALA A 12 2.36 21.75 1.73
CA ALA A 12 1.57 21.68 0.48
C ALA A 12 0.20 20.99 0.65
N TYR A 13 0.08 20.07 1.62
CA TYR A 13 -1.17 19.36 1.87
C TYR A 13 -2.33 20.27 2.33
N THR A 14 -2.06 21.48 2.84
CA THR A 14 -3.12 22.43 3.21
C THR A 14 -3.89 22.91 1.98
N SER A 15 -3.22 22.94 0.82
CA SER A 15 -3.82 23.26 -0.48
C SER A 15 -4.52 22.04 -1.10
N ASN A 16 -3.96 20.84 -0.96
CA ASN A 16 -4.57 19.58 -1.37
C ASN A 16 -4.09 18.42 -0.49
N SER A 17 -5.01 17.75 0.20
CA SER A 17 -4.68 16.68 1.17
C SER A 17 -3.88 15.51 0.61
N ASN A 18 -3.85 15.35 -0.72
CA ASN A 18 -3.10 14.31 -1.41
C ASN A 18 -1.62 14.62 -1.62
N TYR A 19 -1.15 15.87 -1.45
CA TYR A 19 0.25 16.27 -1.69
C TYR A 19 1.22 15.81 -0.60
N ARG A 20 1.16 14.52 -0.26
CA ARG A 20 2.10 13.77 0.59
C ARG A 20 1.99 12.28 0.27
N TRP A 21 3.10 11.56 0.30
CA TRP A 21 3.12 10.13 -0.05
C TRP A 21 2.35 9.24 0.92
N ASN A 22 1.92 9.74 2.07
CA ASN A 22 1.18 8.99 3.09
C ASN A 22 -0.26 9.51 3.28
N SER A 23 -0.85 10.11 2.24
CA SER A 23 -2.18 10.72 2.25
C SER A 23 -3.32 9.78 2.72
N GLN A 24 -3.15 8.46 2.54
CA GLN A 24 -4.11 7.41 2.93
C GLN A 24 -4.05 7.04 4.43
N VAL A 25 -3.14 7.64 5.18
CA VAL A 25 -2.95 7.42 6.62
C VAL A 25 -2.82 8.77 7.35
N GLN A 26 -2.87 8.72 8.67
CA GLN A 26 -2.73 9.92 9.50
C GLN A 26 -1.35 10.58 9.32
N LEU A 27 -1.32 11.90 9.50
CA LEU A 27 -0.07 12.66 9.58
C LEU A 27 0.85 12.08 10.66
N GLY A 28 2.16 12.21 10.47
CA GLY A 28 3.15 11.66 11.38
C GLY A 28 3.43 10.15 11.20
N THR A 29 2.90 9.53 10.14
CA THR A 29 3.15 8.11 9.85
C THR A 29 4.34 7.96 8.90
N GLN A 30 5.31 7.13 9.30
CA GLN A 30 6.50 6.80 8.51
C GLN A 30 6.13 6.22 7.15
N THR A 31 6.99 6.43 6.14
CA THR A 31 6.63 6.09 4.76
C THR A 31 7.85 5.71 3.93
N VAL A 32 7.72 4.59 3.22
CA VAL A 32 8.69 4.18 2.20
C VAL A 32 8.35 4.88 0.89
N VAL A 33 9.34 5.54 0.30
CA VAL A 33 9.23 6.23 -0.99
C VAL A 33 10.26 5.63 -1.93
N THR A 34 9.81 5.07 -3.05
CA THR A 34 10.74 4.58 -4.06
C THR A 34 11.24 5.72 -4.93
N TYR A 35 12.49 5.62 -5.36
CA TYR A 35 13.04 6.54 -6.34
C TYR A 35 13.84 5.78 -7.40
N SER A 36 13.97 6.36 -8.60
CA SER A 36 14.81 5.82 -9.66
C SER A 36 15.72 6.92 -10.24
N PHE A 37 16.83 6.49 -10.85
CA PHE A 37 17.61 7.35 -11.74
C PHE A 37 17.30 6.96 -13.19
N VAL A 38 16.46 7.75 -13.86
CA VAL A 38 15.93 7.43 -15.19
C VAL A 38 17.05 7.11 -16.16
N GLY A 39 16.95 5.98 -16.85
CA GLY A 39 17.93 5.55 -17.84
C GLY A 39 17.90 6.44 -19.08
N SER A 40 19.04 6.60 -19.76
CA SER A 40 19.11 7.47 -20.96
C SER A 40 18.18 7.06 -22.11
N GLY A 41 17.69 5.80 -22.11
CA GLY A 41 16.73 5.30 -23.09
C GLY A 41 15.26 5.42 -22.67
N GLU A 42 15.02 5.89 -21.44
CA GLU A 42 13.70 6.04 -20.81
C GLU A 42 13.31 7.52 -20.66
N LEU A 43 14.23 8.43 -20.95
CA LEU A 43 13.97 9.87 -20.92
C LEU A 43 13.01 10.26 -22.05
N ASP A 44 12.00 11.05 -21.70
CA ASP A 44 11.03 11.59 -22.63
C ASP A 44 11.62 12.64 -23.59
N ASP A 45 10.84 13.01 -24.60
CA ASP A 45 11.17 14.13 -25.49
C ASP A 45 11.00 15.46 -24.73
N VAL A 46 12.01 16.32 -24.86
CA VAL A 46 12.10 17.66 -24.23
C VAL A 46 11.04 18.63 -24.77
N ALA A 47 10.44 18.32 -25.93
CA ALA A 47 9.56 19.23 -26.65
C ALA A 47 8.37 19.75 -25.83
N ASP A 48 7.92 18.98 -24.83
CA ASP A 48 6.82 19.31 -23.93
C ASP A 48 7.30 19.67 -22.50
N ASP A 49 8.59 19.95 -22.30
CA ASP A 49 9.14 20.34 -20.99
C ASP A 49 8.46 21.61 -20.46
N PRO A 50 8.00 21.62 -19.19
CA PRO A 50 7.25 22.72 -18.61
C PRO A 50 8.04 24.03 -18.46
N TYR A 51 9.37 23.97 -18.46
CA TYR A 51 10.27 25.09 -18.21
C TYR A 51 11.20 25.43 -19.39
N GLY A 52 11.01 24.76 -20.53
CA GLY A 52 11.74 24.98 -21.77
C GLY A 52 13.11 24.32 -21.82
N ALA A 53 13.28 23.17 -21.18
CA ALA A 53 14.50 22.36 -21.30
C ALA A 53 14.85 22.08 -22.77
N THR A 54 16.15 21.99 -23.04
CA THR A 54 16.68 21.74 -24.38
C THR A 54 17.24 20.32 -24.55
N SER A 55 17.53 19.65 -23.43
CA SER A 55 17.93 18.24 -23.39
C SER A 55 17.72 17.66 -22.01
N TYR A 56 17.44 16.35 -21.94
CA TYR A 56 17.49 15.56 -20.71
C TYR A 56 18.69 14.61 -20.72
N TRP A 57 19.17 14.23 -19.54
CA TRP A 57 20.28 13.31 -19.38
C TRP A 57 20.18 12.50 -18.07
N SER A 58 20.71 11.27 -18.07
CA SER A 58 20.68 10.37 -16.91
C SER A 58 21.83 10.66 -15.94
N PHE A 59 21.55 10.63 -14.64
CA PHE A 59 22.53 10.89 -13.59
C PHE A 59 23.79 10.01 -13.70
N ASN A 60 24.97 10.65 -13.71
CA ASN A 60 26.24 9.92 -13.63
C ASN A 60 26.52 9.47 -12.18
N ASN A 61 27.52 8.60 -11.99
CA ASN A 61 27.83 8.02 -10.67
C ASN A 61 28.05 9.06 -9.55
N SER A 62 28.66 10.20 -9.86
CA SER A 62 28.90 11.24 -8.84
C SER A 62 27.59 11.91 -8.45
N GLN A 63 26.75 12.23 -9.43
CA GLN A 63 25.44 12.86 -9.18
C GLN A 63 24.51 11.91 -8.42
N ARG A 64 24.47 10.62 -8.79
CA ARG A 64 23.75 9.59 -8.01
C ARG A 64 24.25 9.52 -6.57
N SER A 65 25.57 9.61 -6.36
CA SER A 65 26.14 9.58 -5.00
C SER A 65 25.78 10.81 -4.17
N TYR A 66 25.66 11.99 -4.78
CA TYR A 66 25.27 13.20 -4.07
C TYR A 66 23.76 13.25 -3.82
N PHE A 67 22.95 12.80 -4.78
CA PHE A 67 21.51 12.69 -4.59
C PHE A 67 21.17 11.77 -3.42
N ARG A 68 21.84 10.61 -3.31
CA ARG A 68 21.69 9.72 -2.14
C ARG A 68 22.12 10.36 -0.82
N GLN A 69 23.11 11.25 -0.83
CA GLN A 69 23.47 12.02 0.36
C GLN A 69 22.35 12.99 0.73
N ALA A 70 21.75 13.68 -0.24
CA ALA A 70 20.60 14.55 0.02
C ALA A 70 19.40 13.77 0.58
N LEU A 71 19.07 12.59 0.03
CA LEU A 71 18.03 11.72 0.60
C LEU A 71 18.32 11.34 2.06
N ALA A 72 19.59 11.07 2.40
CA ALA A 72 19.96 10.73 3.77
C ALA A 72 19.69 11.86 4.76
N GLU A 73 19.79 13.13 4.35
CA GLU A 73 19.42 14.28 5.20
C GLU A 73 17.92 14.25 5.56
N TYR A 74 17.05 13.80 4.65
CA TYR A 74 15.62 13.62 4.90
C TYR A 74 15.35 12.42 5.83
N GLU A 75 16.04 11.29 5.63
CA GLU A 75 15.87 10.09 6.47
C GLU A 75 16.39 10.28 7.89
N GLU A 76 17.40 11.13 8.10
CA GLU A 76 17.98 11.37 9.43
C GLU A 76 17.02 12.12 10.36
N ILE A 77 16.14 12.96 9.81
CA ILE A 77 15.26 13.84 10.59
C ILE A 77 13.79 13.45 10.59
N SER A 78 13.36 12.57 9.67
CA SER A 78 11.95 12.25 9.46
C SER A 78 11.70 10.74 9.30
N GLY A 79 10.43 10.33 9.33
CA GLY A 79 10.01 8.96 9.09
C GLY A 79 10.02 8.54 7.62
N LEU A 80 10.67 9.30 6.73
CA LEU A 80 10.86 8.91 5.33
C LEU A 80 11.94 7.82 5.22
N ILE A 81 11.72 6.88 4.32
CA ILE A 81 12.67 5.82 3.97
C ILE A 81 12.72 5.73 2.45
N PHE A 82 13.88 5.97 1.85
CA PHE A 82 14.05 5.95 0.39
C PHE A 82 14.63 4.64 -0.11
N VAL A 83 14.02 4.11 -1.17
CA VAL A 83 14.44 2.84 -1.78
C VAL A 83 14.67 3.04 -3.26
N GLU A 84 15.90 2.79 -3.71
CA GLU A 84 16.21 2.83 -5.14
C GLU A 84 15.66 1.60 -5.84
N ILE A 85 14.88 1.80 -6.90
CA ILE A 85 14.38 0.77 -7.80
C ILE A 85 14.73 1.12 -9.26
N ASP A 86 14.47 0.18 -10.17
CA ASP A 86 14.43 0.48 -11.61
C ASP A 86 13.15 1.25 -11.95
N SER A 87 13.23 2.18 -12.91
CA SER A 87 12.10 3.04 -13.31
C SER A 87 10.94 2.23 -13.91
N PRO A 88 9.67 2.64 -13.71
CA PRO A 88 9.20 3.84 -13.00
C PRO A 88 9.13 3.66 -11.48
N ALA A 89 9.46 4.73 -10.75
CA ALA A 89 9.34 4.83 -9.30
C ALA A 89 8.35 5.91 -8.86
N MET A 90 8.10 6.00 -7.56
CA MET A 90 7.32 7.11 -7.00
C MET A 90 8.00 8.46 -7.28
N ILE A 91 9.34 8.51 -7.28
CA ILE A 91 10.13 9.68 -7.69
C ILE A 91 11.12 9.27 -8.79
N ASP A 92 10.92 9.76 -10.00
CA ASP A 92 11.82 9.51 -11.13
C ASP A 92 12.77 10.71 -11.31
N VAL A 93 14.08 10.48 -11.15
CA VAL A 93 15.09 11.55 -11.12
C VAL A 93 15.91 11.57 -12.39
N PHE A 94 15.99 12.75 -13.01
CA PHE A 94 16.83 12.99 -14.18
C PHE A 94 17.41 14.40 -14.19
N GLY A 95 18.37 14.60 -15.09
CA GLY A 95 18.96 15.91 -15.29
C GLY A 95 18.47 16.55 -16.57
N TYR A 96 18.53 17.87 -16.63
CA TYR A 96 18.22 18.62 -17.84
C TYR A 96 19.25 19.73 -18.10
N ASP A 97 19.15 20.36 -19.27
CA ASP A 97 19.95 21.54 -19.64
C ASP A 97 19.07 22.57 -20.35
N GLY A 98 19.32 23.84 -20.06
CA GLY A 98 18.50 24.97 -20.50
C GLY A 98 17.15 25.02 -19.79
N GLY A 99 16.47 26.16 -19.87
CA GLY A 99 15.20 26.40 -19.20
C GLY A 99 15.24 27.66 -18.35
N SER A 100 14.19 27.88 -17.55
CA SER A 100 14.04 29.08 -16.72
C SER A 100 14.25 28.85 -15.22
N ALA A 101 14.39 27.59 -14.79
CA ALA A 101 14.60 27.19 -13.40
C ALA A 101 15.91 26.39 -13.26
N ALA A 102 16.42 26.24 -12.04
CA ALA A 102 17.58 25.41 -11.72
C ALA A 102 17.20 23.94 -11.43
N GLY A 103 15.93 23.71 -11.12
CA GLY A 103 15.30 22.44 -10.85
C GLY A 103 13.78 22.59 -10.90
N TRP A 104 13.07 21.46 -10.96
CA TRP A 104 11.65 21.40 -10.69
C TRP A 104 11.28 19.98 -10.21
N ALA A 105 10.22 19.89 -9.43
CA ALA A 105 9.62 18.62 -9.03
C ALA A 105 8.10 18.68 -9.00
N ASN A 106 7.47 17.56 -9.31
CA ASN A 106 6.04 17.37 -9.07
C ASN A 106 5.77 17.06 -7.59
N TYR A 107 4.68 17.60 -7.05
CA TYR A 107 4.18 17.14 -5.75
C TYR A 107 3.81 15.65 -5.80
N ALA A 108 3.86 14.99 -4.63
CA ALA A 108 3.29 13.66 -4.47
C ALA A 108 1.82 13.64 -4.97
N TRP A 109 1.45 12.62 -5.76
CA TRP A 109 0.10 12.48 -6.32
C TRP A 109 -0.37 13.65 -7.20
N ALA A 110 0.54 14.38 -7.86
CA ALA A 110 0.18 15.54 -8.68
C ALA A 110 -0.57 15.19 -9.99
N SER A 111 -0.56 13.94 -10.46
CA SER A 111 -1.36 13.52 -11.62
C SER A 111 -2.67 12.84 -11.20
N ASP A 112 -3.73 13.04 -12.01
CA ASP A 112 -5.11 12.59 -11.71
C ASP A 112 -5.34 11.07 -11.88
N TYR A 113 -4.31 10.26 -12.13
CA TYR A 113 -4.42 8.81 -12.28
C TYR A 113 -3.30 8.08 -11.54
N TYR A 114 -3.68 6.93 -10.96
CA TYR A 114 -2.87 5.94 -10.26
C TYR A 114 -1.37 6.04 -10.57
N THR A 115 -0.59 6.32 -9.52
CA THR A 115 0.85 6.63 -9.54
C THR A 115 1.23 7.77 -10.48
N GLY A 116 0.97 9.02 -10.06
CA GLY A 116 1.67 10.15 -10.63
C GLY A 116 3.13 10.11 -10.20
N ASN A 117 4.01 9.73 -11.12
CA ASN A 117 5.46 9.77 -10.90
C ASN A 117 5.82 11.21 -10.48
N GLY A 118 6.37 11.33 -9.28
CA GLY A 118 6.98 12.57 -8.80
C GLY A 118 8.27 12.81 -9.57
N ASP A 119 8.15 13.22 -10.83
CA ASP A 119 9.32 13.57 -11.63
C ASP A 119 10.08 14.70 -10.94
N LEU A 120 11.40 14.55 -10.88
CA LEU A 120 12.32 15.48 -10.27
C LEU A 120 13.48 15.72 -11.24
N ALA A 121 13.56 16.95 -11.77
CA ALA A 121 14.54 17.34 -12.75
C ALA A 121 15.53 18.35 -12.18
N ILE A 122 16.84 18.13 -12.38
CA ILE A 122 17.90 19.03 -11.90
C ILE A 122 18.80 19.50 -13.05
N GLU A 123 19.01 20.81 -13.18
CA GLU A 123 19.87 21.39 -14.22
C GLU A 123 21.38 21.22 -13.88
N SER A 124 21.72 21.28 -12.59
CA SER A 124 23.11 21.46 -12.14
C SER A 124 24.03 20.25 -12.37
N SER A 125 25.22 20.53 -12.93
CA SER A 125 26.32 19.55 -13.01
C SER A 125 27.14 19.41 -11.71
N SER A 126 26.98 20.33 -10.74
CA SER A 126 27.73 20.35 -9.48
C SER A 126 26.81 20.24 -8.27
N MET A 127 26.56 19.00 -7.86
CA MET A 127 25.70 18.61 -6.73
C MET A 127 26.49 18.27 -5.45
N ALA A 128 27.74 18.70 -5.30
CA ALA A 128 28.49 18.40 -4.08
C ALA A 128 27.95 19.21 -2.88
N PRO A 129 27.90 18.65 -1.65
CA PRO A 129 27.46 19.38 -0.48
C PRO A 129 28.09 20.77 -0.35
N GLY A 130 27.25 21.79 -0.09
CA GLY A 130 27.66 23.19 0.01
C GLY A 130 27.69 23.96 -1.32
N THR A 131 27.35 23.32 -2.45
CA THR A 131 27.13 24.02 -3.71
C THR A 131 25.65 24.40 -3.88
N TYR A 132 25.39 25.43 -4.68
CA TYR A 132 24.02 25.80 -5.06
C TYR A 132 23.25 24.62 -5.69
N GLY A 133 23.93 23.77 -6.48
CA GLY A 133 23.29 22.60 -7.07
C GLY A 133 22.90 21.52 -6.04
N TYR A 134 23.57 21.43 -4.89
CA TYR A 134 23.15 20.53 -3.82
C TYR A 134 21.96 21.07 -3.06
N GLU A 135 21.93 22.39 -2.82
CA GLU A 135 20.76 23.08 -2.28
C GLU A 135 19.53 22.90 -3.18
N THR A 136 19.68 23.03 -4.51
CA THR A 136 18.60 22.72 -5.46
C THR A 136 18.13 21.27 -5.32
N VAL A 137 19.03 20.30 -5.15
CA VAL A 137 18.62 18.90 -4.94
C VAL A 137 17.80 18.76 -3.65
N LEU A 138 18.25 19.36 -2.54
CA LEU A 138 17.48 19.36 -1.29
C LEU A 138 16.10 20.00 -1.49
N HIS A 139 16.03 21.15 -2.15
CA HIS A 139 14.80 21.88 -2.45
C HIS A 139 13.80 21.04 -3.26
N GLU A 140 14.22 20.46 -4.39
CA GLU A 140 13.31 19.70 -5.25
C GLU A 140 12.85 18.38 -4.62
N ILE A 141 13.68 17.74 -3.78
CA ILE A 141 13.22 16.61 -2.97
C ILE A 141 12.10 17.06 -2.03
N GLY A 142 12.21 18.27 -1.47
CA GLY A 142 11.21 18.87 -0.58
C GLY A 142 9.85 18.95 -1.24
N HIS A 143 9.79 19.49 -2.46
CA HIS A 143 8.59 19.46 -3.28
C HIS A 143 8.08 18.05 -3.56
N ALA A 144 8.96 17.13 -3.96
CA ALA A 144 8.59 15.74 -4.26
C ALA A 144 8.00 15.00 -3.04
N VAL A 145 8.32 15.43 -1.81
CA VAL A 145 7.76 14.87 -0.57
C VAL A 145 6.67 15.74 0.07
N GLY A 146 6.24 16.82 -0.57
CA GLY A 146 5.06 17.59 -0.16
C GLY A 146 5.34 18.89 0.60
N LEU A 147 6.55 19.45 0.49
CA LEU A 147 6.85 20.80 0.96
C LEU A 147 6.58 21.83 -0.14
N GLU A 148 5.98 22.98 0.19
CA GLU A 148 5.78 24.11 -0.74
C GLU A 148 6.70 25.28 -0.40
N HIS A 149 6.79 26.26 -1.31
CA HIS A 149 7.57 27.47 -1.04
C HIS A 149 6.95 28.28 0.11
N PRO A 150 7.77 28.94 0.94
CA PRO A 150 7.29 29.71 2.09
C PRO A 150 6.46 30.95 1.73
N HIS A 151 6.36 31.31 0.45
CA HIS A 151 5.59 32.45 -0.03
C HIS A 151 4.39 32.04 -0.92
N ASP A 152 4.17 30.73 -1.08
CA ASP A 152 3.05 30.16 -1.82
C ASP A 152 1.89 29.79 -0.88
N GLY A 153 0.79 29.28 -1.45
CA GLY A 153 -0.30 28.69 -0.67
C GLY A 153 -1.15 29.67 0.17
N ASP A 154 -1.80 29.11 1.17
CA ASP A 154 -2.72 29.85 2.05
C ASP A 154 -2.01 30.55 3.22
N HIS A 155 -0.79 30.11 3.56
CA HIS A 155 0.07 30.62 4.63
C HIS A 155 1.42 31.03 4.06
N THR A 156 1.92 32.22 4.44
CA THR A 156 3.24 32.67 4.03
C THR A 156 4.13 32.86 5.25
N LEU A 157 5.41 32.53 5.15
CA LEU A 157 6.38 32.68 6.22
C LEU A 157 6.74 34.17 6.40
N ALA A 158 6.94 34.59 7.64
CA ALA A 158 7.40 35.94 7.93
C ALA A 158 8.78 36.21 7.27
N ASP A 159 8.97 37.41 6.70
CA ASP A 159 10.15 37.80 5.91
C ASP A 159 11.52 37.51 6.57
N HIS A 160 11.57 37.48 7.91
CA HIS A 160 12.81 37.26 8.66
C HIS A 160 13.15 35.78 8.90
N LEU A 161 12.24 34.88 8.53
CA LEU A 161 12.39 33.43 8.59
C LEU A 161 12.44 32.81 7.18
N ASP A 162 12.01 33.54 6.14
CA ASP A 162 12.16 33.14 4.73
C ASP A 162 13.61 33.34 4.24
N ASP A 163 14.52 32.52 4.77
CA ASP A 163 15.94 32.48 4.39
C ASP A 163 16.53 31.05 4.45
N GLN A 164 17.73 30.90 3.88
CA GLN A 164 18.42 29.60 3.74
C GLN A 164 18.82 28.95 5.08
N ALA A 165 18.76 29.68 6.20
CA ALA A 165 19.10 29.11 7.50
C ALA A 165 17.92 28.37 8.14
N HIS A 166 16.69 28.71 7.76
CA HIS A 166 15.48 28.13 8.34
C HIS A 166 14.80 27.13 7.39
N THR A 167 14.91 27.33 6.08
CA THR A 167 14.32 26.41 5.09
C THR A 167 15.09 26.42 3.77
N VAL A 168 15.29 25.24 3.17
CA VAL A 168 15.79 25.11 1.80
C VAL A 168 14.73 25.46 0.75
N MET A 169 13.46 25.58 1.14
CA MET A 169 12.34 25.91 0.25
C MET A 169 12.26 27.41 -0.12
N THR A 170 13.11 28.24 0.49
CA THR A 170 13.19 29.68 0.20
C THR A 170 13.77 29.99 -1.18
N TYR A 171 13.39 31.15 -1.74
CA TYR A 171 14.11 31.76 -2.87
C TYR A 171 15.08 32.87 -2.44
N THR A 172 15.12 33.19 -1.14
CA THR A 172 15.98 34.24 -0.59
C THR A 172 17.41 33.74 -0.43
N TYR A 173 18.22 33.97 -1.45
CA TYR A 173 19.64 33.56 -1.44
C TYR A 173 20.50 34.44 -0.52
N GLY A 174 20.95 33.86 0.60
CA GLY A 174 21.85 34.48 1.59
C GLY A 174 23.35 34.24 1.34
N GLY A 175 23.71 33.34 0.41
CA GLY A 175 25.11 32.97 0.15
C GLY A 175 25.67 31.92 1.10
N TYR A 176 24.80 31.14 1.76
CA TYR A 176 25.20 30.03 2.61
C TYR A 176 25.65 28.82 1.79
N ASN A 177 26.57 28.04 2.35
CA ASN A 177 26.92 26.72 1.81
C ASN A 177 25.99 25.68 2.46
N VAL A 178 24.77 25.55 1.94
CA VAL A 178 23.77 24.62 2.47
C VAL A 178 24.24 23.18 2.27
N THR A 179 24.23 22.41 3.35
CA THR A 179 24.59 20.98 3.37
C THR A 179 23.54 20.10 4.04
N GLU A 180 22.57 20.70 4.71
CA GLU A 180 21.57 20.04 5.54
C GLU A 180 20.24 20.81 5.44
N LEU A 181 19.14 20.18 5.87
CA LEU A 181 17.82 20.80 5.91
C LEU A 181 17.71 21.80 7.08
N GLY A 182 16.90 22.86 6.89
CA GLY A 182 16.65 23.87 7.92
C GLY A 182 15.68 23.38 9.00
N GLU A 183 15.57 24.13 10.10
CA GLU A 183 14.69 23.74 11.22
C GLU A 183 13.21 23.66 10.82
N LEU A 184 12.74 24.56 9.96
CA LEU A 184 11.35 24.55 9.51
C LEU A 184 11.06 23.40 8.53
N ASP A 185 12.05 23.00 7.72
CA ASP A 185 11.95 21.81 6.87
C ASP A 185 11.79 20.57 7.75
N ALA A 186 12.61 20.45 8.80
CA ALA A 186 12.56 19.33 9.74
C ALA A 186 11.20 19.24 10.45
N GLU A 187 10.69 20.36 10.97
CA GLU A 187 9.39 20.41 11.63
C GLU A 187 8.24 20.05 10.67
N ALA A 188 8.27 20.56 9.43
CA ALA A 188 7.28 20.22 8.42
C ALA A 188 7.31 18.73 8.05
N LEU A 189 8.50 18.17 7.82
CA LEU A 189 8.66 16.76 7.48
C LEU A 189 8.24 15.83 8.63
N GLN A 190 8.57 16.18 9.87
CA GLN A 190 8.13 15.43 11.04
C GLN A 190 6.62 15.50 11.24
N HIS A 191 5.99 16.63 10.93
CA HIS A 191 4.53 16.76 10.91
C HIS A 191 3.91 15.83 9.87
N LEU A 192 4.49 15.74 8.67
CA LEU A 192 3.98 14.90 7.58
C LEU A 192 4.21 13.40 7.84
N TYR A 193 5.43 13.00 8.17
CA TYR A 193 5.91 11.60 8.13
C TYR A 193 6.40 11.05 9.48
N GLY A 194 6.37 11.86 10.54
CA GLY A 194 6.89 11.48 11.85
C GLY A 194 8.40 11.69 11.91
N ASP A 195 8.99 11.40 13.08
CA ASP A 195 10.45 11.44 13.26
C ASP A 195 11.13 10.15 12.77
N ALA A 196 12.46 10.19 12.69
CA ALA A 196 13.27 9.04 12.30
C ALA A 196 13.18 7.84 13.26
N GLU A 197 12.64 8.03 14.49
CA GLU A 197 12.41 6.91 15.41
C GLU A 197 11.22 6.04 14.97
N GLY A 198 10.29 6.60 14.19
CA GLY A 198 9.15 5.89 13.62
C GLY A 198 9.54 4.64 12.84
N GLY A 199 10.60 4.73 12.02
CA GLY A 199 11.13 3.61 11.22
C GLY A 199 12.12 2.69 11.94
N GLN A 200 12.38 2.89 13.24
CA GLN A 200 13.37 2.07 13.95
C GLN A 200 12.98 0.59 13.95
N GLY A 201 13.94 -0.25 13.55
CA GLY A 201 13.74 -1.70 13.45
C GLY A 201 13.18 -2.15 12.10
N TRP A 202 12.85 -1.22 11.20
CA TRP A 202 12.49 -1.57 9.84
C TRP A 202 13.72 -2.00 9.04
N ASN A 203 13.51 -2.89 8.08
CA ASN A 203 14.51 -3.29 7.11
C ASN A 203 13.87 -3.31 5.72
N THR A 204 14.16 -2.27 4.93
CA THR A 204 13.58 -2.08 3.61
C THR A 204 14.65 -2.23 2.53
N TYR A 205 14.37 -3.01 1.49
CA TYR A 205 15.31 -3.27 0.40
C TYR A 205 14.60 -3.81 -0.84
N VAL A 206 15.26 -3.77 -1.99
CA VAL A 206 14.80 -4.44 -3.22
C VAL A 206 15.36 -5.85 -3.29
N ASN A 207 14.51 -6.84 -3.54
CA ASN A 207 14.97 -8.22 -3.64
C ASN A 207 15.49 -8.56 -5.06
N SER A 208 15.97 -9.79 -5.26
CA SER A 208 16.53 -10.21 -6.56
C SER A 208 15.55 -10.25 -7.72
N SER A 209 14.24 -10.21 -7.43
CA SER A 209 13.17 -10.16 -8.42
C SER A 209 12.76 -8.74 -8.78
N GLY A 210 13.31 -7.72 -8.11
CA GLY A 210 12.95 -6.31 -8.32
C GLY A 210 11.83 -5.80 -7.42
N GLU A 211 11.23 -6.65 -6.57
CA GLU A 211 10.15 -6.25 -5.65
C GLU A 211 10.72 -5.46 -4.47
N VAL A 212 9.97 -4.45 -4.02
CA VAL A 212 10.26 -3.74 -2.77
C VAL A 212 9.88 -4.64 -1.60
N VAL A 213 10.78 -4.83 -0.64
CA VAL A 213 10.50 -5.61 0.58
C VAL A 213 10.54 -4.68 1.77
N ILE A 214 9.42 -4.58 2.49
CA ILE A 214 9.31 -3.85 3.75
C ILE A 214 9.17 -4.88 4.87
N LYS A 215 10.15 -4.91 5.77
CA LYS A 215 10.07 -5.64 7.03
C LYS A 215 9.91 -4.62 8.13
N ALA A 216 8.72 -4.52 8.71
CA ALA A 216 8.46 -3.61 9.83
C ALA A 216 9.12 -4.12 11.11
N SER A 217 8.81 -3.49 12.25
CA SER A 217 9.34 -3.90 13.54
C SER A 217 8.52 -5.06 14.13
N GLY A 218 8.36 -5.10 15.45
CA GLY A 218 7.43 -6.01 16.13
C GLY A 218 6.51 -5.25 17.08
N ARG A 219 6.24 -3.99 16.75
CA ARG A 219 5.34 -3.07 17.45
C ARG A 219 4.07 -2.95 16.62
N SER A 220 2.97 -2.53 17.24
CA SER A 220 1.79 -2.07 16.48
C SER A 220 2.13 -0.86 15.63
N GLU A 221 2.05 -1.02 14.31
CA GLU A 221 2.47 -0.03 13.32
C GLU A 221 1.44 0.11 12.20
N ILE A 222 1.49 1.25 11.49
CA ILE A 222 0.82 1.41 10.20
C ILE A 222 1.90 1.28 9.14
N VAL A 223 1.75 0.29 8.25
CA VAL A 223 2.69 0.01 7.17
C VAL A 223 2.00 0.25 5.84
N LEU A 224 2.59 1.13 5.04
CA LEU A 224 2.12 1.47 3.72
C LEU A 224 3.12 0.89 2.71
N ALA A 225 2.64 0.06 1.79
CA ALA A 225 3.42 -0.40 0.65
C ALA A 225 3.71 0.76 -0.33
N THR A 226 4.47 0.47 -1.37
CA THR A 226 4.84 1.48 -2.38
C THR A 226 3.87 1.44 -3.56
N GLY A 227 4.07 2.29 -4.58
CA GLY A 227 3.27 2.20 -5.82
C GLY A 227 3.74 1.09 -6.78
N GLN A 228 4.44 0.08 -6.27
CA GLN A 228 5.07 -1.00 -7.01
C GLN A 228 4.87 -2.29 -6.22
N ASP A 229 4.95 -3.45 -6.89
CA ASP A 229 4.87 -4.76 -6.25
C ASP A 229 5.72 -4.82 -4.98
N THR A 230 5.03 -4.82 -3.84
CA THR A 230 5.62 -4.71 -2.52
C THR A 230 5.32 -5.95 -1.71
N ARG A 231 6.36 -6.41 -1.01
CA ARG A 231 6.23 -7.45 -0.01
C ARG A 231 6.37 -6.88 1.39
N VAL A 232 5.27 -6.88 2.14
CA VAL A 232 5.24 -6.38 3.51
C VAL A 232 5.21 -7.53 4.52
N TYR A 233 6.04 -7.42 5.54
CA TYR A 233 6.00 -8.26 6.75
C TYR A 233 5.92 -7.37 7.99
N ALA A 234 4.75 -7.31 8.65
CA ALA A 234 4.57 -6.51 9.86
C ALA A 234 5.01 -7.25 11.15
N PHE A 235 5.11 -8.58 11.07
CA PHE A 235 5.61 -9.50 12.11
C PHE A 235 4.77 -9.64 13.35
N ALA A 236 4.78 -8.68 14.27
CA ALA A 236 4.13 -8.79 15.56
C ALA A 236 3.62 -7.43 16.01
N GLY A 237 2.57 -7.43 16.82
CA GLY A 237 1.83 -6.21 17.10
C GLY A 237 0.47 -6.29 16.41
N ASN A 238 -0.44 -5.40 16.80
CA ASN A 238 -1.69 -5.21 16.07
C ASN A 238 -1.41 -4.16 15.00
N ASP A 239 -1.22 -4.60 13.76
CA ASP A 239 -0.74 -3.78 12.66
C ASP A 239 -1.85 -3.37 11.70
N THR A 240 -1.65 -2.27 11.00
CA THR A 240 -2.45 -1.91 9.82
C THR A 240 -1.55 -1.89 8.60
N VAL A 241 -1.74 -2.83 7.68
CA VAL A 241 -0.96 -2.93 6.45
C VAL A 241 -1.83 -2.55 5.25
N LYS A 242 -1.32 -1.70 4.35
CA LYS A 242 -2.04 -1.24 3.15
C LYS A 242 -1.16 -1.38 1.90
N GLY A 243 -1.63 -2.12 0.89
CA GLY A 243 -0.91 -2.41 -0.38
C GLY A 243 -0.87 -1.23 -1.36
N ARG A 244 -1.99 -0.51 -1.49
CA ARG A 244 -2.17 0.63 -2.43
C ARG A 244 -2.42 0.16 -3.85
N GLU A 245 -1.47 0.33 -4.75
CA GLU A 245 -1.52 -0.06 -6.15
C GLU A 245 -0.44 -1.11 -6.41
N ALA A 246 -0.65 -1.93 -7.45
CA ALA A 246 0.23 -3.02 -7.88
C ALA A 246 -0.01 -4.35 -7.13
N ASP A 247 0.69 -5.41 -7.55
CA ASP A 247 0.37 -6.76 -7.09
C ASP A 247 1.18 -7.06 -5.82
N ASP A 248 0.57 -6.87 -4.65
CA ASP A 248 1.30 -6.94 -3.38
C ASP A 248 1.23 -8.29 -2.67
N VAL A 249 2.22 -8.54 -1.81
CA VAL A 249 2.18 -9.63 -0.84
C VAL A 249 2.29 -9.09 0.58
N LEU A 250 1.16 -9.06 1.28
CA LEU A 250 1.01 -8.41 2.58
C LEU A 250 0.82 -9.45 3.70
N SER A 251 1.56 -9.30 4.80
CA SER A 251 1.46 -10.18 5.97
C SER A 251 1.41 -9.38 7.27
N GLY A 252 0.33 -9.54 8.04
CA GLY A 252 0.19 -8.98 9.40
C GLY A 252 1.15 -9.65 10.39
N GLY A 253 0.99 -10.95 10.59
CA GLY A 253 1.94 -11.75 11.36
C GLY A 253 1.36 -12.25 12.67
N ARG A 254 1.54 -11.53 13.78
CA ARG A 254 1.08 -11.92 15.12
C ARG A 254 0.43 -10.73 15.80
N GLY A 255 -0.82 -10.86 16.15
CA GLY A 255 -1.62 -9.79 16.75
C GLY A 255 -2.95 -9.75 16.05
N GLU A 256 -3.78 -8.77 16.38
CA GLU A 256 -5.02 -8.51 15.65
C GLU A 256 -4.71 -7.51 14.54
N ASP A 257 -4.51 -8.02 13.32
CA ASP A 257 -4.02 -7.23 12.20
C ASP A 257 -5.15 -6.81 11.24
N HIS A 258 -5.01 -5.62 10.68
CA HIS A 258 -5.85 -5.11 9.60
C HIS A 258 -5.04 -5.03 8.31
N VAL A 259 -5.29 -5.92 7.36
CA VAL A 259 -4.55 -5.99 6.10
C VAL A 259 -5.47 -5.62 4.94
N LEU A 260 -5.13 -4.56 4.22
CA LEU A 260 -5.87 -4.07 3.06
C LEU A 260 -4.99 -4.20 1.83
N GLY A 261 -5.46 -4.91 0.80
CA GLY A 261 -4.77 -5.04 -0.48
C GLY A 261 -4.73 -3.72 -1.23
N GLY A 262 -5.82 -3.37 -1.90
CA GLY A 262 -5.91 -2.12 -2.64
C GLY A 262 -6.33 -2.41 -4.07
N TYR A 263 -5.54 -1.94 -5.04
CA TYR A 263 -5.69 -2.24 -6.46
C TYR A 263 -4.57 -3.21 -6.86
N GLY A 264 -4.84 -4.09 -7.83
CA GLY A 264 -3.89 -5.14 -8.21
C GLY A 264 -4.28 -6.50 -7.65
N GLU A 265 -3.62 -7.54 -8.15
CA GLU A 265 -3.83 -8.93 -7.74
C GLU A 265 -3.07 -9.24 -6.45
N ASP A 266 -3.68 -8.97 -5.30
CA ASP A 266 -3.03 -9.04 -4.00
C ASP A 266 -3.03 -10.44 -3.36
N THR A 267 -1.96 -10.74 -2.61
CA THR A 267 -1.92 -11.85 -1.66
C THR A 267 -1.89 -11.34 -0.22
N LEU A 268 -2.94 -11.62 0.55
CA LEU A 268 -3.10 -11.15 1.93
C LEU A 268 -2.98 -12.29 2.94
N LYS A 269 -2.25 -12.06 4.03
CA LYS A 269 -2.07 -13.03 5.12
C LYS A 269 -2.26 -12.37 6.47
N GLY A 270 -3.25 -12.85 7.24
CA GLY A 270 -3.46 -12.44 8.63
C GLY A 270 -2.33 -12.93 9.50
N GLY A 271 -2.29 -14.23 9.79
CA GLY A 271 -1.20 -14.85 10.52
C GLY A 271 -1.70 -15.53 11.79
N ARG A 272 -1.45 -14.93 12.94
CA ARG A 272 -1.90 -15.40 14.26
C ARG A 272 -2.60 -14.26 14.98
N GLY A 273 -3.84 -14.49 15.36
CA GLY A 273 -4.69 -13.54 16.08
C GLY A 273 -6.05 -13.51 15.38
N ALA A 274 -6.90 -12.57 15.75
CA ALA A 274 -8.16 -12.32 15.05
C ALA A 274 -7.93 -11.19 14.05
N ASP A 275 -7.72 -11.56 12.78
CA ASP A 275 -7.28 -10.66 11.73
C ASP A 275 -8.46 -10.23 10.85
N THR A 276 -8.35 -9.04 10.24
CA THR A 276 -9.27 -8.56 9.22
C THR A 276 -8.52 -8.36 7.91
N LEU A 277 -8.85 -9.15 6.89
CA LEU A 277 -8.29 -9.05 5.55
C LEU A 277 -9.33 -8.47 4.59
N ILE A 278 -8.96 -7.42 3.88
CA ILE A 278 -9.83 -6.72 2.94
C ILE A 278 -9.13 -6.64 1.59
N GLY A 279 -9.69 -7.35 0.62
CA GLY A 279 -9.26 -7.37 -0.76
C GLY A 279 -9.60 -6.12 -1.56
N GLY A 280 -9.20 -6.16 -2.82
CA GLY A 280 -9.35 -5.10 -3.79
C GLY A 280 -10.56 -5.21 -4.70
N VAL A 281 -10.41 -4.67 -5.91
CA VAL A 281 -11.39 -4.82 -7.00
C VAL A 281 -10.98 -5.88 -8.02
N ASP A 282 -9.74 -6.38 -7.91
CA ASP A 282 -9.11 -7.37 -8.78
C ASP A 282 -8.95 -8.70 -8.03
N GLU A 283 -8.62 -9.78 -8.75
CA GLU A 283 -8.50 -11.14 -8.18
C GLU A 283 -7.41 -11.22 -7.12
N GLY A 284 -7.75 -11.72 -5.92
CA GLY A 284 -6.77 -11.90 -4.85
C GLY A 284 -6.81 -13.24 -4.14
N VAL A 285 -5.80 -13.47 -3.31
CA VAL A 285 -5.62 -14.69 -2.52
C VAL A 285 -5.42 -14.34 -1.05
N TYR A 286 -6.44 -14.57 -0.22
CA TYR A 286 -6.47 -14.10 1.16
C TYR A 286 -6.53 -15.27 2.13
N SER A 287 -5.69 -15.24 3.17
CA SER A 287 -5.63 -16.32 4.15
C SER A 287 -5.45 -15.83 5.58
N GLY A 288 -6.40 -16.16 6.47
CA GLY A 288 -6.27 -15.90 7.91
C GLY A 288 -5.17 -16.74 8.57
N ARG A 289 -4.96 -17.96 8.06
CA ARG A 289 -3.92 -18.92 8.45
C ARG A 289 -4.15 -19.49 9.85
N ASN A 290 -3.23 -19.28 10.80
CA ASN A 290 -3.30 -19.92 12.11
C ASN A 290 -3.84 -18.90 13.10
N GLY A 291 -5.13 -18.60 13.04
CA GLY A 291 -5.73 -17.51 13.79
C GLY A 291 -6.51 -17.93 15.03
N GLU A 292 -7.07 -16.90 15.65
CA GLU A 292 -8.41 -16.97 16.22
C GLU A 292 -9.41 -16.70 15.08
N ASN A 293 -10.57 -16.14 15.38
CA ASN A 293 -11.63 -15.93 14.39
C ASN A 293 -11.27 -14.76 13.46
N ASP A 294 -11.10 -15.05 12.17
CA ASP A 294 -10.70 -14.09 11.14
C ASP A 294 -11.91 -13.56 10.35
N ILE A 295 -11.76 -12.37 9.77
CA ILE A 295 -12.75 -11.77 8.87
C ILE A 295 -12.09 -11.46 7.53
N LEU A 296 -12.58 -12.10 6.46
CA LEU A 296 -12.05 -11.98 5.12
C LEU A 296 -13.10 -11.40 4.17
N TYR A 297 -12.75 -10.34 3.45
CA TYR A 297 -13.55 -9.73 2.40
C TYR A 297 -12.81 -9.80 1.07
N GLY A 298 -13.39 -10.50 0.09
CA GLY A 298 -12.97 -10.53 -1.33
C GLY A 298 -13.11 -9.16 -1.99
N ASN A 299 -14.30 -8.57 -1.81
CA ASN A 299 -14.82 -7.36 -2.44
C ASN A 299 -15.14 -7.55 -3.92
N GLY A 300 -14.18 -7.41 -4.82
CA GLY A 300 -14.38 -7.62 -6.24
C GLY A 300 -13.22 -8.37 -6.84
N GLY A 301 -13.45 -9.07 -7.96
CA GLY A 301 -12.42 -9.89 -8.59
C GLY A 301 -12.88 -11.32 -8.68
N ARG A 302 -11.97 -12.28 -8.77
CA ARG A 302 -12.28 -13.70 -8.60
C ARG A 302 -11.44 -14.22 -7.46
N ASP A 303 -11.94 -14.17 -6.25
CA ASP A 303 -11.09 -14.29 -5.07
C ASP A 303 -10.97 -15.72 -4.55
N TRP A 304 -9.83 -16.00 -3.93
CA TRP A 304 -9.60 -17.20 -3.11
C TRP A 304 -9.50 -16.81 -1.64
N LEU A 305 -10.51 -17.17 -0.86
CA LEU A 305 -10.60 -16.88 0.56
C LEU A 305 -10.39 -18.15 1.39
N TYR A 306 -9.38 -18.14 2.26
CA TYR A 306 -9.06 -19.23 3.17
C TYR A 306 -9.11 -18.73 4.62
N GLY A 307 -10.15 -19.07 5.38
CA GLY A 307 -10.29 -18.67 6.78
C GLY A 307 -9.11 -19.16 7.61
N GLY A 308 -8.98 -20.48 7.74
CA GLY A 308 -7.84 -21.09 8.41
C GLY A 308 -8.29 -21.86 9.64
N ASN A 309 -7.79 -21.51 10.83
CA ASN A 309 -8.33 -22.02 12.08
C ASN A 309 -9.10 -20.90 12.78
N GLY A 310 -10.23 -21.22 13.40
CA GLY A 310 -11.09 -20.24 14.05
C GLY A 310 -12.49 -20.30 13.48
N ASP A 311 -13.46 -19.71 14.17
CA ASP A 311 -14.81 -19.54 13.60
C ASP A 311 -14.79 -18.29 12.71
N ASP A 312 -14.58 -18.47 11.41
CA ASP A 312 -14.25 -17.39 10.49
C ASP A 312 -15.48 -16.80 9.77
N ILE A 313 -15.35 -15.57 9.29
CA ILE A 313 -16.34 -14.91 8.43
C ILE A 313 -15.71 -14.59 7.08
N LEU A 314 -16.16 -15.26 6.02
CA LEU A 314 -15.68 -15.03 4.65
C LEU A 314 -16.79 -14.44 3.79
N ARG A 315 -16.47 -13.38 3.06
CA ARG A 315 -17.38 -12.76 2.07
C ARG A 315 -16.67 -12.57 0.74
N GLY A 316 -17.08 -13.27 -0.31
CA GLY A 316 -16.53 -13.14 -1.67
C GLY A 316 -16.81 -11.76 -2.25
N GLY A 317 -18.07 -11.47 -2.56
CA GLY A 317 -18.50 -10.15 -3.01
C GLY A 317 -18.92 -10.15 -4.46
N LEU A 318 -18.20 -9.45 -5.33
CA LEU A 318 -18.43 -9.45 -6.77
C LEU A 318 -17.40 -10.36 -7.42
N GLY A 319 -17.79 -11.53 -7.89
CA GLY A 319 -16.75 -12.44 -8.36
C GLY A 319 -17.25 -13.81 -8.69
N GLN A 320 -16.36 -14.70 -9.11
CA GLN A 320 -16.65 -16.13 -9.05
C GLN A 320 -15.75 -16.70 -7.95
N ASP A 321 -16.15 -16.48 -6.72
CA ASP A 321 -15.26 -16.58 -5.58
C ASP A 321 -15.18 -18.01 -5.06
N TYR A 322 -14.06 -18.34 -4.45
CA TYR A 322 -13.83 -19.63 -3.82
C TYR A 322 -13.57 -19.42 -2.33
N LEU A 323 -14.45 -20.00 -1.52
CA LEU A 323 -14.45 -19.80 -0.07
C LEU A 323 -14.18 -21.14 0.62
N VAL A 324 -13.06 -21.19 1.33
CA VAL A 324 -12.66 -22.30 2.21
C VAL A 324 -12.67 -21.77 3.64
N GLY A 325 -13.63 -22.21 4.46
CA GLY A 325 -13.69 -21.83 5.88
C GLY A 325 -12.48 -22.36 6.64
N GLY A 326 -12.35 -23.69 6.71
CA GLY A 326 -11.20 -24.34 7.32
C GLY A 326 -11.60 -25.12 8.56
N ALA A 327 -10.88 -24.92 9.66
CA ALA A 327 -11.19 -25.54 10.95
C ALA A 327 -11.92 -24.54 11.84
N GLY A 328 -13.20 -24.78 12.10
CA GLY A 328 -14.06 -23.97 12.95
C GLY A 328 -15.49 -23.97 12.43
N SER A 329 -16.38 -23.28 13.13
CA SER A 329 -17.76 -23.08 12.68
C SER A 329 -17.87 -21.76 11.91
N ASP A 330 -17.73 -21.84 10.59
CA ASP A 330 -17.54 -20.69 9.71
C ASP A 330 -18.85 -20.15 9.14
N VAL A 331 -18.84 -18.86 8.80
CA VAL A 331 -19.92 -18.17 8.08
C VAL A 331 -19.41 -17.70 6.73
N LEU A 332 -19.98 -18.27 5.66
CA LEU A 332 -19.58 -18.03 4.28
C LEU A 332 -20.69 -17.29 3.52
N THR A 333 -20.31 -16.22 2.81
CA THR A 333 -21.18 -15.46 1.91
C THR A 333 -20.49 -15.35 0.55
N GLY A 334 -21.08 -15.93 -0.50
CA GLY A 334 -20.49 -15.90 -1.84
C GLY A 334 -20.59 -14.50 -2.45
N GLY A 335 -21.82 -13.96 -2.50
CA GLY A 335 -22.12 -12.67 -3.09
C GLY A 335 -22.80 -12.80 -4.45
N LYS A 336 -22.27 -12.11 -5.46
CA LYS A 336 -22.84 -12.12 -6.82
C LYS A 336 -22.01 -12.99 -7.73
N HIS A 337 -22.72 -13.57 -8.71
CA HIS A 337 -22.26 -14.56 -9.68
C HIS A 337 -22.08 -15.93 -9.02
N ALA A 338 -21.41 -16.86 -9.71
CA ALA A 338 -21.39 -18.26 -9.30
C ALA A 338 -20.17 -18.49 -8.42
N ASP A 339 -20.41 -18.74 -7.15
CA ASP A 339 -19.35 -18.97 -6.16
C ASP A 339 -19.21 -20.45 -5.82
N VAL A 340 -18.06 -20.83 -5.28
CA VAL A 340 -17.77 -22.19 -4.83
C VAL A 340 -17.42 -22.19 -3.35
N PHE A 341 -18.26 -22.87 -2.57
CA PHE A 341 -18.02 -23.09 -1.14
C PHE A 341 -17.34 -24.45 -0.97
N VAL A 342 -16.09 -24.44 -0.51
CA VAL A 342 -15.23 -25.61 -0.46
C VAL A 342 -15.11 -26.11 0.98
N PHE A 343 -15.49 -27.37 1.19
CA PHE A 343 -15.35 -28.08 2.45
C PHE A 343 -14.28 -29.15 2.32
N VAL A 344 -13.29 -29.10 3.19
CA VAL A 344 -12.17 -30.03 3.26
C VAL A 344 -12.33 -30.97 4.46
N SER A 345 -11.35 -31.85 4.70
CA SER A 345 -11.40 -32.76 5.84
C SER A 345 -11.29 -32.09 7.21
N ALA A 346 -10.84 -30.83 7.26
CA ALA A 346 -10.76 -30.05 8.49
C ALA A 346 -12.17 -29.70 9.01
N ASP A 347 -13.10 -29.38 8.10
CA ASP A 347 -14.49 -29.02 8.39
C ASP A 347 -15.31 -30.19 8.98
N TYR A 348 -14.77 -31.41 8.98
CA TYR A 348 -15.47 -32.57 9.50
C TYR A 348 -15.77 -32.33 10.99
N TRP A 349 -17.02 -32.58 11.39
CA TRP A 349 -17.54 -32.39 12.76
C TRP A 349 -17.83 -30.94 13.18
N GLU A 350 -17.74 -30.00 12.26
CA GLU A 350 -17.99 -28.58 12.51
C GLU A 350 -19.34 -28.14 11.90
N GLN A 351 -19.81 -26.95 12.30
CA GLN A 351 -21.09 -26.39 11.86
C GLN A 351 -20.87 -25.15 11.02
N ASN A 352 -20.88 -25.33 9.70
CA ASN A 352 -20.64 -24.26 8.76
C ASN A 352 -21.94 -23.73 8.17
N ARG A 353 -21.97 -22.43 7.90
CA ARG A 353 -23.19 -21.76 7.44
C ARG A 353 -22.93 -20.94 6.19
N ILE A 354 -23.64 -21.27 5.12
CA ILE A 354 -23.68 -20.49 3.89
C ILE A 354 -24.91 -19.59 3.92
N THR A 355 -24.73 -18.28 3.71
CA THR A 355 -25.78 -17.29 3.98
C THR A 355 -26.63 -16.89 2.78
N ASP A 356 -26.16 -17.16 1.56
CA ASP A 356 -26.75 -16.65 0.32
C ASP A 356 -26.73 -17.65 -0.85
N PHE A 357 -26.58 -18.95 -0.52
CA PHE A 357 -26.51 -20.03 -1.49
C PHE A 357 -27.64 -19.97 -2.53
N GLY A 358 -27.28 -20.23 -3.78
CA GLY A 358 -28.19 -20.22 -4.93
C GLY A 358 -28.31 -18.85 -5.60
N THR A 359 -27.56 -17.85 -5.12
CA THR A 359 -27.37 -16.60 -5.86
C THR A 359 -26.39 -16.89 -6.99
N GLY A 360 -26.67 -16.43 -8.21
CA GLY A 360 -25.70 -16.56 -9.32
C GLY A 360 -25.29 -17.97 -9.80
N SER A 361 -25.87 -19.05 -9.25
CA SER A 361 -25.60 -20.48 -9.58
C SER A 361 -24.39 -21.07 -8.84
N ASP A 362 -24.35 -20.85 -7.53
CA ASP A 362 -23.34 -21.40 -6.61
C ASP A 362 -23.20 -22.92 -6.64
N ARG A 363 -22.03 -23.41 -6.20
CA ARG A 363 -21.76 -24.84 -6.01
C ARG A 363 -21.07 -25.09 -4.67
N ILE A 364 -21.26 -26.30 -4.15
CA ILE A 364 -20.59 -26.80 -2.96
C ILE A 364 -19.56 -27.84 -3.38
N GLU A 365 -18.29 -27.58 -3.13
CA GLU A 365 -17.23 -28.55 -3.31
C GLU A 365 -16.98 -29.29 -2.00
N ILE A 366 -17.08 -30.62 -2.03
CA ILE A 366 -16.63 -31.49 -0.94
C ILE A 366 -15.33 -32.12 -1.42
N SER A 367 -14.21 -31.58 -0.93
CA SER A 367 -12.87 -32.01 -1.29
C SER A 367 -12.38 -33.07 -0.30
N GLY A 368 -12.22 -34.30 -0.77
CA GLY A 368 -11.91 -35.44 0.08
C GLY A 368 -12.35 -36.78 -0.50
N SER A 369 -11.94 -37.87 0.13
CA SER A 369 -12.20 -39.20 -0.41
C SER A 369 -13.63 -39.70 -0.21
N ILE A 370 -14.34 -39.22 0.81
CA ILE A 370 -15.72 -39.60 1.14
C ILE A 370 -16.36 -38.42 1.91
N PRO A 371 -17.60 -37.99 1.61
CA PRO A 371 -18.47 -38.50 0.56
C PRO A 371 -17.89 -38.19 -0.82
N ASP A 372 -18.02 -39.14 -1.75
CA ASP A 372 -17.55 -39.00 -3.14
C ASP A 372 -18.73 -38.90 -4.13
N SER A 373 -19.96 -38.90 -3.63
CA SER A 373 -21.16 -38.80 -4.45
C SER A 373 -22.32 -38.09 -3.75
N PHE A 374 -23.22 -37.53 -4.56
CA PHE A 374 -24.45 -36.89 -4.07
C PHE A 374 -25.36 -37.86 -3.27
N SER A 375 -25.32 -39.16 -3.59
CA SER A 375 -26.12 -40.17 -2.88
C SER A 375 -25.68 -40.41 -1.43
N ASP A 376 -24.49 -39.94 -1.04
CA ASP A 376 -23.99 -40.06 0.32
C ASP A 376 -24.51 -38.94 1.24
N LEU A 377 -25.16 -37.92 0.67
CA LEU A 377 -25.67 -36.76 1.39
C LEU A 377 -27.10 -37.01 1.89
N THR A 378 -27.36 -36.59 3.13
CA THR A 378 -28.69 -36.49 3.70
C THR A 378 -29.11 -35.03 3.75
N ILE A 379 -30.10 -34.66 2.94
CA ILE A 379 -30.56 -33.27 2.82
C ILE A 379 -31.92 -33.13 3.51
N THR A 380 -32.03 -32.20 4.44
CA THR A 380 -33.27 -31.94 5.19
C THR A 380 -33.63 -30.45 5.21
N GLN A 381 -34.91 -30.16 5.46
CA GLN A 381 -35.42 -28.80 5.60
C GLN A 381 -35.79 -28.56 7.07
N GLN A 382 -35.28 -27.49 7.66
CA GLN A 382 -35.59 -27.12 9.04
C GLN A 382 -35.71 -25.60 9.18
N ASN A 383 -36.84 -25.11 9.71
CA ASN A 383 -37.07 -23.70 10.03
C ASN A 383 -36.83 -22.69 8.87
N GLY A 384 -36.94 -23.14 7.62
CA GLY A 384 -36.68 -22.29 6.44
C GLY A 384 -35.25 -22.34 5.91
N ASN A 385 -34.42 -23.24 6.43
CA ASN A 385 -33.05 -23.50 6.01
C ASN A 385 -32.92 -24.93 5.45
N THR A 386 -31.97 -25.14 4.54
CA THR A 386 -31.54 -26.48 4.13
C THR A 386 -30.35 -26.92 4.97
N LEU A 387 -30.39 -28.15 5.48
CA LEU A 387 -29.26 -28.78 6.15
C LEU A 387 -28.75 -29.92 5.28
N ILE A 388 -27.46 -29.91 4.98
CA ILE A 388 -26.75 -30.99 4.30
C ILE A 388 -25.93 -31.73 5.35
N ASN A 389 -26.29 -32.99 5.60
CA ASN A 389 -25.59 -33.84 6.54
C ASN A 389 -24.90 -35.00 5.82
N TYR A 390 -23.67 -35.25 6.22
CA TYR A 390 -22.96 -36.48 5.92
C TYR A 390 -22.17 -36.93 7.17
N TYR A 391 -21.98 -38.23 7.34
CA TYR A 391 -21.42 -38.87 8.56
C TYR A 391 -22.17 -38.66 9.88
N GLY A 392 -23.38 -38.09 9.86
CA GLY A 392 -24.29 -38.06 11.01
C GLY A 392 -24.03 -36.98 12.06
N ASN A 393 -22.98 -36.16 11.91
CA ASN A 393 -22.62 -35.08 12.85
C ASN A 393 -22.09 -33.79 12.17
N HIS A 394 -22.01 -33.72 10.84
CA HIS A 394 -21.62 -32.50 10.12
C HIS A 394 -22.87 -31.92 9.48
N ASP A 395 -23.15 -30.64 9.73
CA ASP A 395 -24.28 -29.93 9.14
C ASP A 395 -23.74 -28.69 8.42
N ILE A 396 -23.77 -28.72 7.09
CA ILE A 396 -23.69 -27.48 6.30
C ILE A 396 -25.10 -26.90 6.29
N GLU A 397 -25.27 -25.73 6.90
CA GLU A 397 -26.51 -24.99 6.88
C GLU A 397 -26.52 -23.99 5.73
N LEU A 398 -27.47 -24.15 4.80
CA LEU A 398 -27.80 -23.13 3.81
C LEU A 398 -28.92 -22.26 4.37
N THR A 399 -28.55 -21.10 4.91
CA THR A 399 -29.49 -20.18 5.58
C THR A 399 -30.49 -19.63 4.57
N GLY A 400 -31.79 -19.80 4.84
CA GLY A 400 -32.85 -19.24 4.01
C GLY A 400 -33.05 -19.90 2.64
N TYR A 401 -32.23 -20.88 2.27
CA TYR A 401 -32.39 -21.62 1.02
C TYR A 401 -33.43 -22.73 1.21
N THR A 402 -34.46 -22.74 0.36
CA THR A 402 -35.52 -23.76 0.36
C THR A 402 -35.70 -24.45 -0.99
N GLY A 403 -34.73 -24.29 -1.90
CA GLY A 403 -34.73 -24.91 -3.23
C GLY A 403 -34.44 -26.41 -3.16
N GLU A 404 -34.66 -27.09 -4.29
CA GLU A 404 -34.25 -28.49 -4.46
C GLU A 404 -32.79 -28.54 -4.88
N LEU A 405 -31.96 -29.24 -4.10
CA LEU A 405 -30.57 -29.52 -4.43
C LEU A 405 -30.47 -30.78 -5.29
N THR A 406 -29.58 -30.74 -6.27
CA THR A 406 -29.29 -31.81 -7.24
C THR A 406 -27.79 -32.10 -7.27
N ALA A 407 -27.38 -33.14 -8.00
CA ALA A 407 -25.95 -33.45 -8.15
C ALA A 407 -25.15 -32.34 -8.85
N ASP A 408 -25.78 -31.46 -9.64
CA ASP A 408 -25.09 -30.37 -10.35
C ASP A 408 -24.63 -29.25 -9.39
N ASP A 409 -25.31 -29.11 -8.25
CA ASP A 409 -24.97 -28.15 -7.18
C ASP A 409 -23.71 -28.55 -6.40
N PHE A 410 -23.15 -29.75 -6.67
CA PHE A 410 -22.02 -30.30 -5.94
C PHE A 410 -20.82 -30.60 -6.85
N ILE A 411 -19.63 -30.47 -6.28
CA ILE A 411 -18.36 -30.96 -6.82
C ILE A 411 -17.80 -31.94 -5.78
N PHE A 412 -17.39 -33.13 -6.22
CA PHE A 412 -16.68 -34.11 -5.39
C PHE A 412 -15.28 -34.28 -5.99
N SER A 413 -14.23 -33.94 -5.24
CA SER A 413 -12.85 -33.84 -5.75
C SER A 413 -11.81 -34.54 -4.89
#